data_AF-A0AAI8IFN2-F1
#
_entry.id   AF-A0AAI8IFN2-F1
#
_cell.length_a   1.000
_cell.length_b   1.000
_cell.length_c   1.000
_cell.angle_alpha   90.00
_cell.angle_beta   90.00
_cell.angle_gamma   90.00
#
_symmetry.space_group_name_H-M   'P 1'
#
loop_
_entity.id
_entity.type
_entity.pdbx_description
1 polymer ?
#
loop_
_entity_poly.entity_id
_entity_poly.type
_entity_poly.pdbx_seq_one_letter_code
_entity_poly.pdbx_strand_id
1 'polypeptide(L)'
;MPAHPPALPPVRLTSEAELARDALATPLLGRAVRLARWAGPATQVGAGGELLDDQLPEAAEALGLPAGEEGEALAGEAWRVAVDTGLVTVEDPQEGAGGEETPGTAEAGPELALLTGGSPQDVLGVWEAALETVLADAAVPDLEGLAEMVEAGGEFDLDALDWDPEAEEELLELALTNLYTLTLTAGAEAGTPVPLPALAATMVASDEPMGEPSDEVLEFVSDTMMRLDDYFRALEPVGLVEFWPVDEELMADADEEPGAPEPEEDISRYGMVRLTALGRHALRLRLAEAGYEAPVVGDLAAKGADALLDGIAGYPPEAVRDELAAWLAGREAPAAARDLLAAARGADEGAPLRRLRCQEALSLVGSEAEGALREVLDDPELGGLARVWLAERGAGDVPAPSQELVFWLTVDTIAAQLAAEGNSEELRALVEGLADQHSGFFDAAWRVEHPATADVLEAMGRLHPDRKVAKVARKAAFKARSRQGV
;
A
#
# COMPACT_ATOMS: atom_id res chain seq x y z
N MET A 1 0.27 -18.13 -18.87
CA MET A 1 -0.60 -16.95 -18.65
C MET A 1 -0.57 -16.75 -17.17
N PRO A 2 0.22 -15.81 -16.64
CA PRO A 2 0.27 -15.66 -15.20
C PRO A 2 -1.13 -15.28 -14.72
N ALA A 3 -1.48 -15.78 -13.54
CA ALA A 3 -2.64 -15.32 -12.80
C ALA A 3 -2.56 -13.80 -12.70
N HIS A 4 -3.71 -13.12 -12.77
CA HIS A 4 -3.76 -11.68 -12.50
C HIS A 4 -3.02 -11.40 -11.18
N PRO A 5 -2.17 -10.35 -11.12
CA PRO A 5 -1.54 -9.97 -9.86
C PRO A 5 -2.61 -9.79 -8.76
N PRO A 6 -2.31 -10.15 -7.51
CA PRO A 6 -3.29 -10.10 -6.43
C PRO A 6 -3.83 -8.67 -6.26
N ALA A 7 -5.10 -8.58 -5.84
CA ALA A 7 -5.70 -7.29 -5.53
C ALA A 7 -4.96 -6.64 -4.36
N LEU A 8 -4.55 -5.39 -4.54
CA LEU A 8 -3.90 -4.59 -3.51
C LEU A 8 -4.94 -4.09 -2.50
N PRO A 9 -4.52 -3.81 -1.25
CA PRO A 9 -5.43 -3.20 -0.30
C PRO A 9 -5.92 -1.82 -0.79
N PRO A 10 -7.14 -1.41 -0.43
CA PRO A 10 -7.68 -0.11 -0.82
C PRO A 10 -6.93 1.04 -0.15
N VAL A 11 -6.68 2.09 -0.92
CA VAL A 11 -6.01 3.29 -0.43
C VAL A 11 -6.99 4.45 -0.27
N ARG A 12 -6.80 5.25 0.79
CA ARG A 12 -7.45 6.56 0.92
C ARG A 12 -6.59 7.61 0.22
N LEU A 13 -7.16 8.26 -0.79
CA LEU A 13 -6.47 9.32 -1.51
C LEU A 13 -6.79 10.69 -0.92
N THR A 14 -5.74 11.47 -0.73
CA THR A 14 -5.84 12.91 -0.47
C THR A 14 -6.40 13.61 -1.71
N SER A 15 -7.08 14.75 -1.54
CA SER A 15 -7.64 15.48 -2.67
C SER A 15 -6.54 15.96 -3.63
N GLU A 16 -6.82 16.01 -4.94
CA GLU A 16 -5.84 16.47 -5.95
C GLU A 16 -5.32 17.88 -5.64
N ALA A 17 -6.15 18.76 -5.08
CA ALA A 17 -5.75 20.12 -4.71
C ALA A 17 -4.76 20.17 -3.53
N GLU A 18 -4.85 19.21 -2.61
CA GLU A 18 -3.89 19.04 -1.53
C GLU A 18 -2.62 18.36 -2.04
N LEU A 19 -2.74 17.32 -2.85
CA LEU A 19 -1.59 16.67 -3.50
C LEU A 19 -0.80 17.67 -4.36
N ALA A 20 -1.45 18.48 -5.18
CA ALA A 20 -0.78 19.51 -5.97
C ALA A 20 -0.05 20.55 -5.10
N ARG A 21 -0.60 20.87 -3.91
CA ARG A 21 0.08 21.75 -2.95
C ARG A 21 1.32 21.08 -2.38
N ASP A 22 1.21 19.81 -2.01
CA ASP A 22 2.33 19.03 -1.48
C ASP A 22 3.42 18.89 -2.54
N ALA A 23 3.05 18.67 -3.82
CA ALA A 23 3.98 18.57 -4.95
C ALA A 23 4.78 19.87 -5.14
N LEU A 24 4.11 21.03 -5.08
CA LEU A 24 4.77 22.34 -5.15
C LEU A 24 5.66 22.64 -3.94
N ALA A 25 5.47 21.92 -2.84
CA ALA A 25 6.26 22.08 -1.62
C ALA A 25 7.49 21.15 -1.57
N THR A 26 7.66 20.24 -2.54
CA THR A 26 8.81 19.33 -2.56
C THR A 26 10.10 20.10 -2.83
N PRO A 27 11.19 19.81 -2.11
CA PRO A 27 12.47 20.50 -2.30
C PRO A 27 12.96 20.47 -3.75
N LEU A 28 12.88 19.31 -4.41
CA LEU A 28 13.42 19.12 -5.75
C LEU A 28 12.65 19.91 -6.81
N LEU A 29 11.32 19.81 -6.83
CA LEU A 29 10.50 20.59 -7.77
C LEU A 29 10.65 22.09 -7.50
N GLY A 30 10.71 22.49 -6.23
CA GLY A 30 10.96 23.88 -5.84
C GLY A 30 12.29 24.43 -6.37
N ARG A 31 13.35 23.62 -6.36
CA ARG A 31 14.66 23.97 -6.94
C ARG A 31 14.59 24.03 -8.48
N ALA A 32 14.04 23.00 -9.13
CA ALA A 32 13.87 22.95 -10.58
C ALA A 32 13.12 24.19 -11.12
N VAL A 33 12.03 24.60 -10.45
CA VAL A 33 11.25 25.80 -10.80
C VAL A 33 12.06 27.08 -10.63
N ARG A 34 12.94 27.16 -9.64
CA ARG A 34 13.83 28.33 -9.46
C ARG A 34 14.87 28.38 -10.57
N LEU A 35 15.47 27.24 -10.93
CA LEU A 35 16.43 27.17 -12.03
C LEU A 35 15.77 27.48 -13.37
N ALA A 36 14.56 26.99 -13.62
CA ALA A 36 13.79 27.34 -14.81
C ALA A 36 13.52 28.85 -14.94
N ARG A 37 13.34 29.56 -13.83
CA ARG A 37 13.19 31.03 -13.80
C ARG A 37 14.51 31.78 -13.89
N TRP A 38 15.60 31.15 -13.47
CA TRP A 38 16.96 31.68 -13.58
C TRP A 38 17.50 31.53 -15.00
N ALA A 39 17.13 30.45 -15.70
CA ALA A 39 17.51 30.17 -17.07
C ALA A 39 17.12 31.32 -18.01
N GLY A 40 18.02 31.64 -18.93
CA GLY A 40 17.80 32.67 -19.94
C GLY A 40 18.81 32.56 -21.08
N PRO A 41 18.81 33.52 -22.03
CA PRO A 41 19.59 33.40 -23.28
C PRO A 41 21.11 33.26 -23.13
N ALA A 42 21.65 33.42 -21.91
CA ALA A 42 23.06 33.26 -21.59
C ALA A 42 23.38 31.94 -20.87
N THR A 43 22.36 31.15 -20.50
CA THR A 43 22.53 29.83 -19.91
C THR A 43 23.00 28.88 -21.01
N GLN A 44 24.18 28.29 -20.80
CA GLN A 44 24.81 27.39 -21.75
C GLN A 44 24.67 25.95 -21.25
N VAL A 45 24.45 25.04 -22.18
CA VAL A 45 24.32 23.61 -21.89
C VAL A 45 25.19 22.78 -22.81
N GLY A 46 25.55 21.59 -22.32
CA GLY A 46 26.23 20.56 -23.09
C GLY A 46 25.29 19.81 -24.04
N ALA A 47 25.78 18.72 -24.61
CA ALA A 47 25.07 17.97 -25.66
C ALA A 47 23.87 17.17 -25.14
N GLY A 48 23.85 16.82 -23.85
CA GLY A 48 22.73 16.17 -23.19
C GLY A 48 21.77 17.17 -22.51
N GLY A 49 21.97 18.48 -22.69
CA GLY A 49 21.20 19.53 -22.02
C GLY A 49 21.61 19.81 -20.58
N GLU A 50 22.68 19.18 -20.09
CA GLU A 50 23.30 19.44 -18.79
C GLU A 50 23.89 20.86 -18.72
N LEU A 51 23.86 21.48 -17.52
CA LEU A 51 24.60 22.72 -17.29
C LEU A 51 26.09 22.46 -17.42
N LEU A 52 26.82 23.40 -18.01
CA LEU A 52 28.27 23.37 -18.01
C LEU A 52 28.81 23.56 -16.59
N ASP A 53 29.91 22.89 -16.25
CA ASP A 53 30.53 22.91 -14.91
C ASP A 53 30.78 24.35 -14.40
N ASP A 54 31.23 25.25 -15.28
CA ASP A 54 31.48 26.66 -14.97
C ASP A 54 30.21 27.42 -14.48
N GLN A 55 29.02 26.89 -14.75
CA GLN A 55 27.73 27.50 -14.37
C GLN A 55 27.08 26.83 -13.16
N LEU A 56 27.54 25.64 -12.73
CA LEU A 56 26.99 24.96 -11.55
C LEU A 56 27.13 25.78 -10.26
N PRO A 57 28.26 26.47 -9.98
CA PRO A 57 28.37 27.31 -8.79
C PRO A 57 27.35 28.46 -8.77
N GLU A 58 27.08 29.08 -9.92
CA GLU A 58 26.09 30.17 -10.04
C GLU A 58 24.66 29.65 -9.86
N ALA A 59 24.36 28.46 -10.40
CA ALA A 59 23.08 27.80 -10.21
C ALA A 59 22.84 27.42 -8.73
N ALA A 60 23.86 26.87 -8.07
CA ALA A 60 23.83 26.56 -6.63
C ALA A 60 23.62 27.83 -5.78
N GLU A 61 24.30 28.93 -6.09
CA GLU A 61 24.09 30.23 -5.44
C GLU A 61 22.65 30.72 -5.63
N ALA A 62 22.09 30.62 -6.84
CA ALA A 62 20.72 31.02 -7.13
C ALA A 62 19.66 30.21 -6.34
N LEU A 63 19.99 28.96 -6.00
CA LEU A 63 19.16 28.10 -5.15
C LEU A 63 19.34 28.36 -3.65
N GLY A 64 20.44 29.01 -3.25
CA GLY A 64 20.83 29.23 -1.86
C GLY A 64 21.44 27.98 -1.22
N LEU A 65 22.09 27.14 -2.01
CA LEU A 65 22.79 25.91 -1.59
C LEU A 65 24.20 26.24 -1.05
N PRO A 66 24.82 25.34 -0.25
CA PRO A 66 26.21 25.51 0.17
C PRO A 66 27.15 25.59 -1.04
N ALA A 67 28.26 26.32 -0.91
CA ALA A 67 29.27 26.34 -1.95
C ALA A 67 30.11 25.05 -1.92
N GLY A 68 30.50 24.55 -3.10
CA GLY A 68 31.26 23.33 -3.28
C GLY A 68 30.45 22.22 -3.95
N GLU A 69 31.09 21.07 -4.10
CA GLU A 69 30.60 19.91 -4.86
C GLU A 69 29.17 19.49 -4.47
N GLU A 70 28.84 19.44 -3.17
CA GLU A 70 27.50 19.08 -2.70
C GLU A 70 26.40 20.02 -3.24
N GLY A 71 26.65 21.34 -3.22
CA GLY A 71 25.68 22.31 -3.73
C GLY A 71 25.58 22.30 -5.24
N GLU A 72 26.69 22.03 -5.93
CA GLU A 72 26.77 21.91 -7.38
C GLU A 72 26.04 20.64 -7.87
N ALA A 73 26.20 19.51 -7.19
CA ALA A 73 25.50 18.26 -7.47
C ALA A 73 23.98 18.43 -7.32
N LEU A 74 23.51 19.02 -6.22
CA LEU A 74 22.09 19.32 -5.99
C LEU A 74 21.52 20.33 -7.01
N ALA A 75 22.34 21.24 -7.52
CA ALA A 75 21.93 22.15 -8.59
C ALA A 75 21.83 21.43 -9.95
N GLY A 76 22.78 20.53 -10.24
CA GLY A 76 22.76 19.66 -11.43
C GLY A 76 21.55 18.73 -11.46
N GLU A 77 21.23 18.09 -10.33
CA GLU A 77 20.02 17.26 -10.16
C GLU A 77 18.75 18.05 -10.47
N ALA A 78 18.59 19.22 -9.83
CA ALA A 78 17.44 20.09 -10.05
C ALA A 78 17.35 20.62 -11.49
N TRP A 79 18.49 20.83 -12.16
CA TRP A 79 18.53 21.24 -13.55
C TRP A 79 18.05 20.12 -14.48
N ARG A 80 18.54 18.89 -14.28
CA ARG A 80 18.10 17.71 -15.04
C ARG A 80 16.59 17.54 -14.96
N VAL A 81 16.04 17.59 -13.74
CA VAL A 81 14.59 17.57 -13.52
C VAL A 81 13.89 18.71 -14.26
N ALA A 82 14.45 19.93 -14.26
CA ALA A 82 13.85 21.04 -14.98
C ALA A 82 13.80 20.83 -16.50
N VAL A 83 14.83 20.19 -17.08
CA VAL A 83 14.87 19.85 -18.51
C VAL A 83 13.87 18.74 -18.84
N ASP A 84 13.89 17.63 -18.11
CA ASP A 84 13.04 16.45 -18.39
C ASP A 84 11.55 16.72 -18.19
N THR A 85 11.22 17.61 -17.24
CA THR A 85 9.84 18.03 -17.00
C THR A 85 9.36 19.12 -17.95
N GLY A 86 10.20 19.62 -18.87
CA GLY A 86 9.87 20.72 -19.78
C GLY A 86 9.71 22.08 -19.09
N LEU A 87 10.14 22.21 -17.83
CA LEU A 87 10.25 23.50 -17.14
C LEU A 87 11.35 24.36 -17.77
N VAL A 88 12.34 23.74 -18.39
CA VAL A 88 13.37 24.35 -19.22
C VAL A 88 13.28 23.77 -20.63
N THR A 89 13.41 24.63 -21.64
CA THR A 89 13.59 24.21 -23.04
C THR A 89 15.05 24.41 -23.42
N VAL A 90 15.64 23.37 -24.02
CA VAL A 90 17.02 23.34 -24.47
C VAL A 90 17.07 23.47 -25.99
N GLU A 91 17.96 24.32 -26.49
CA GLU A 91 18.43 24.33 -27.87
C GLU A 91 19.80 23.66 -27.94
N ASP A 92 19.93 22.63 -28.77
CA ASP A 92 21.15 21.82 -28.90
C ASP A 92 22.38 22.64 -29.32
N PRO A 93 23.59 22.22 -28.91
CA PRO A 93 24.84 22.75 -29.43
C PRO A 93 24.89 22.73 -30.97
N GLN A 94 25.45 23.78 -31.57
CA GLN A 94 25.62 23.87 -33.01
C GLN A 94 27.08 23.68 -33.41
N GLU A 95 27.34 22.77 -34.35
CA GLU A 95 28.63 22.67 -35.03
C GLU A 95 28.79 23.79 -36.07
N GLY A 96 29.74 24.68 -35.84
CA GLY A 96 30.10 25.74 -36.77
C GLY A 96 30.82 25.22 -38.02
N ALA A 97 30.79 26.02 -39.09
CA ALA A 97 31.55 25.78 -40.32
C ALA A 97 33.07 25.91 -40.06
N GLY A 98 33.66 24.86 -39.50
CA GLY A 98 35.04 24.82 -39.01
C GLY A 98 35.32 23.77 -37.94
N GLY A 99 34.27 23.11 -37.40
CA GLY A 99 34.42 22.14 -36.31
C GLY A 99 34.52 22.77 -34.92
N GLU A 100 34.23 24.07 -34.80
CA GLU A 100 34.05 24.74 -33.49
C GLU A 100 32.60 24.50 -33.04
N GLU A 101 32.43 23.84 -31.90
CA GLU A 101 31.13 23.64 -31.27
C GLU A 101 30.76 24.89 -30.44
N THR A 102 29.62 25.49 -30.76
CA THR A 102 29.00 26.47 -29.87
C THR A 102 28.10 25.74 -28.89
N PRO A 103 28.21 25.99 -27.58
CA PRO A 103 27.34 25.38 -26.58
C PRO A 103 25.86 25.59 -26.90
N GLY A 104 25.03 24.65 -26.45
CA GLY A 104 23.59 24.81 -26.50
C GLY A 104 23.13 25.95 -25.59
N THR A 105 21.87 26.36 -25.72
CA THR A 105 21.29 27.38 -24.83
C THR A 105 20.00 26.88 -24.21
N ALA A 106 19.62 27.46 -23.08
CA ALA A 106 18.42 27.06 -22.36
C ALA A 106 17.57 28.26 -21.95
N GLU A 107 16.25 28.13 -22.05
CA GLU A 107 15.29 29.14 -21.58
C GLU A 107 14.12 28.51 -20.83
N ALA A 108 13.34 29.35 -20.14
CA ALA A 108 12.16 28.89 -19.42
C ALA A 108 11.16 28.21 -20.37
N GLY A 109 10.81 26.97 -20.06
CA GLY A 109 9.89 26.16 -20.84
C GLY A 109 8.41 26.44 -20.55
N PRO A 110 7.51 25.89 -21.38
CA PRO A 110 6.07 26.14 -21.29
C PRO A 110 5.42 25.57 -20.03
N GLU A 111 5.96 24.48 -19.48
CA GLU A 111 5.40 23.77 -18.31
C GLU A 111 5.43 24.63 -17.03
N LEU A 112 6.33 25.62 -16.99
CA LEU A 112 6.40 26.60 -15.90
C LEU A 112 5.08 27.38 -15.71
N ALA A 113 4.31 27.58 -16.79
CA ALA A 113 3.02 28.25 -16.73
C ALA A 113 1.95 27.38 -16.05
N LEU A 114 2.03 26.06 -16.18
CA LEU A 114 1.08 25.13 -15.55
C LEU A 114 1.16 25.19 -14.02
N LEU A 115 2.36 25.38 -13.48
CA LEU A 115 2.57 25.46 -12.02
C LEU A 115 1.97 26.71 -11.36
N THR A 116 1.62 27.74 -12.14
CA THR A 116 1.09 29.00 -11.60
C THR A 116 -0.33 29.32 -12.07
N GLY A 117 -0.74 28.78 -13.23
CA GLY A 117 -2.05 29.04 -13.83
C GLY A 117 -2.85 27.78 -14.21
N GLY A 118 -2.29 26.59 -14.00
CA GLY A 118 -2.92 25.31 -14.30
C GLY A 118 -3.89 24.81 -13.24
N SER A 119 -4.51 23.68 -13.52
CA SER A 119 -5.30 22.88 -12.59
C SER A 119 -4.39 22.07 -11.65
N PRO A 120 -4.91 21.54 -10.53
CA PRO A 120 -4.16 20.61 -9.69
C PRO A 120 -3.58 19.43 -10.45
N GLN A 121 -4.30 18.90 -11.44
CA GLN A 121 -3.84 17.81 -12.30
C GLN A 121 -2.64 18.22 -13.16
N ASP A 122 -2.63 19.44 -13.69
CA ASP A 122 -1.50 19.93 -14.48
C ASP A 122 -0.23 20.00 -13.62
N VAL A 123 -0.36 20.43 -12.36
CA VAL A 123 0.75 20.44 -11.39
C VAL A 123 1.24 19.02 -11.08
N LEU A 124 0.31 18.09 -10.86
CA LEU A 124 0.64 16.69 -10.59
C LEU A 124 1.32 16.03 -11.78
N GLY A 125 0.92 16.33 -13.02
CA GLY A 125 1.58 15.80 -14.22
C GLY A 125 3.04 16.25 -14.33
N VAL A 126 3.35 17.51 -14.01
CA VAL A 126 4.74 18.00 -13.98
C VAL A 126 5.55 17.32 -12.86
N TRP A 127 4.93 17.12 -11.69
CA TRP A 127 5.57 16.43 -10.57
C TRP A 127 5.79 14.94 -10.85
N GLU A 128 4.84 14.26 -11.50
CA GLU A 128 4.97 12.87 -11.93
C GLU A 128 6.12 12.72 -12.93
N ALA A 129 6.25 13.63 -13.90
CA ALA A 129 7.42 13.65 -14.78
C ALA A 129 8.74 13.84 -14.03
N ALA A 130 8.76 14.67 -12.97
CA ALA A 130 9.94 14.83 -12.12
C ALA A 130 10.27 13.53 -11.36
N LEU A 131 9.24 12.84 -10.87
CA LEU A 131 9.39 11.55 -10.20
C LEU A 131 9.96 10.48 -11.16
N GLU A 132 9.52 10.44 -12.42
CA GLU A 132 10.06 9.53 -13.43
C GLU A 132 11.57 9.75 -13.64
N THR A 133 12.01 11.00 -13.75
CA THR A 133 13.44 11.33 -13.83
C THR A 133 14.22 10.81 -12.63
N VAL A 134 13.70 11.00 -11.41
CA VAL A 134 14.38 10.55 -10.19
C VAL A 134 14.39 9.04 -10.04
N LEU A 135 13.31 8.35 -10.43
CA LEU A 135 13.26 6.88 -10.40
C LEU A 135 14.27 6.27 -11.37
N ALA A 136 14.43 6.86 -12.55
CA ALA A 136 15.45 6.43 -13.51
C ALA A 136 16.88 6.66 -12.96
N ASP A 137 17.12 7.76 -12.26
CA ASP A 137 18.43 8.08 -11.66
C ASP A 137 18.73 7.20 -10.43
N ALA A 138 17.72 6.91 -9.61
CA ALA A 138 17.88 6.09 -8.40
C ALA A 138 18.28 4.63 -8.69
N ALA A 139 17.98 4.12 -9.89
CA ALA A 139 18.43 2.80 -10.33
C ALA A 139 19.86 2.81 -10.93
N VAL A 140 20.53 3.96 -10.94
CA VAL A 140 21.92 4.09 -11.38
C VAL A 140 22.83 4.09 -10.14
N PRO A 141 23.87 3.24 -10.08
CA PRO A 141 24.79 3.22 -8.95
C PRO A 141 25.56 4.54 -8.87
N ASP A 142 25.91 4.96 -7.66
CA ASP A 142 26.72 6.16 -7.47
C ASP A 142 28.10 6.00 -8.14
N LEU A 143 28.35 6.83 -9.16
CA LEU A 143 29.58 6.80 -9.95
C LEU A 143 30.57 7.90 -9.52
N GLU A 144 30.34 8.65 -8.43
CA GLU A 144 31.23 9.75 -8.03
C GLU A 144 32.68 9.30 -7.82
N GLY A 145 32.91 8.11 -7.29
CA GLY A 145 34.25 7.52 -7.18
C GLY A 145 34.86 7.03 -8.50
N LEU A 146 34.06 6.92 -9.57
CA LEU A 146 34.48 6.40 -10.88
C LEU A 146 34.97 7.52 -11.82
N ALA A 147 34.45 8.74 -11.68
CA ALA A 147 34.94 9.90 -12.42
C ALA A 147 36.43 10.18 -12.13
N GLU A 148 36.84 10.11 -10.85
CA GLU A 148 38.24 10.23 -10.43
C GLU A 148 39.13 9.10 -11.01
N MET A 149 38.60 7.89 -11.17
CA MET A 149 39.33 6.74 -11.75
C MET A 149 39.51 6.85 -13.27
N VAL A 150 38.51 7.41 -13.97
CA VAL A 150 38.57 7.67 -15.41
C VAL A 150 39.53 8.82 -15.72
N GLU A 151 39.55 9.88 -14.91
CA GLU A 151 40.56 10.95 -15.00
C GLU A 151 42.00 10.44 -14.80
N ALA A 152 42.17 9.37 -14.00
CA ALA A 152 43.47 8.72 -13.79
C ALA A 152 43.94 7.85 -14.99
N GLY A 153 43.17 7.78 -16.07
CA GLY A 153 43.54 7.10 -17.33
C GLY A 153 43.42 5.58 -17.31
N GLY A 154 42.57 5.03 -16.43
CA GLY A 154 42.19 3.62 -16.45
C GLY A 154 41.24 3.31 -17.60
N GLU A 155 41.49 2.23 -18.34
CA GLU A 155 40.52 1.68 -19.30
C GLU A 155 39.36 1.11 -18.46
N PHE A 156 38.17 1.69 -18.61
CA PHE A 156 36.98 1.35 -17.84
C PHE A 156 36.41 0.01 -18.31
N ASP A 157 36.10 -0.88 -17.38
CA ASP A 157 35.43 -2.15 -17.65
C ASP A 157 34.06 -2.14 -16.97
N LEU A 158 32.99 -1.80 -17.71
CA LEU A 158 31.59 -1.90 -17.24
C LEU A 158 31.27 -3.32 -16.77
N ASP A 159 31.92 -4.33 -17.36
CA ASP A 159 31.74 -5.73 -17.00
C ASP A 159 32.36 -6.07 -15.62
N ALA A 160 33.22 -5.20 -15.06
CA ALA A 160 33.84 -5.40 -13.74
C ALA A 160 32.96 -4.94 -12.56
N LEU A 161 31.91 -4.15 -12.82
CA LEU A 161 30.96 -3.68 -11.82
C LEU A 161 29.81 -4.68 -11.55
N ASP A 162 29.67 -5.72 -12.38
CA ASP A 162 28.55 -6.70 -12.36
C ASP A 162 27.16 -6.04 -12.22
N TRP A 163 27.04 -4.79 -12.70
CA TRP A 163 25.82 -4.00 -12.61
C TRP A 163 24.87 -4.34 -13.75
N ASP A 164 23.66 -4.75 -13.40
CA ASP A 164 22.58 -5.03 -14.32
C ASP A 164 21.47 -3.97 -14.12
N PRO A 165 21.32 -2.99 -15.03
CA PRO A 165 20.32 -1.93 -14.89
C PRO A 165 18.89 -2.48 -14.87
N GLU A 166 18.60 -3.54 -15.64
CA GLU A 166 17.26 -4.15 -15.66
C GLU A 166 16.94 -4.77 -14.29
N ALA A 167 17.92 -5.45 -13.68
CA ALA A 167 17.76 -6.03 -12.34
C ALA A 167 17.64 -4.97 -11.24
N GLU A 168 18.32 -3.83 -11.38
CA GLU A 168 18.26 -2.71 -10.44
C GLU A 168 16.87 -2.04 -10.45
N GLU A 169 16.34 -1.79 -11.65
CA GLU A 169 14.98 -1.28 -11.85
C GLU A 169 13.94 -2.26 -11.28
N GLU A 170 14.06 -3.56 -11.56
CA GLU A 170 13.18 -4.59 -11.00
C GLU A 170 13.23 -4.63 -9.46
N LEU A 171 14.41 -4.44 -8.86
CA LEU A 171 14.55 -4.40 -7.41
C LEU A 171 13.82 -3.17 -6.82
N LEU A 172 14.03 -1.99 -7.40
CA LEU A 172 13.38 -0.77 -6.95
C LEU A 172 11.85 -0.87 -7.11
N GLU A 173 11.35 -1.39 -8.24
CA GLU A 173 9.92 -1.62 -8.44
C GLU A 173 9.32 -2.59 -7.42
N LEU A 174 10.03 -3.68 -7.12
CA LEU A 174 9.63 -4.64 -6.09
C LEU A 174 9.60 -3.98 -4.70
N ALA A 175 10.62 -3.18 -4.36
CA ALA A 175 10.70 -2.46 -3.10
C ALA A 175 9.54 -1.47 -2.93
N LEU A 176 9.22 -0.68 -3.96
CA LEU A 176 8.11 0.27 -3.95
C LEU A 176 6.74 -0.43 -3.86
N THR A 177 6.59 -1.57 -4.55
CA THR A 177 5.36 -2.39 -4.49
C THR A 177 5.15 -2.98 -3.09
N ASN A 178 6.21 -3.52 -2.48
CA ASN A 178 6.17 -4.07 -1.14
C ASN A 178 5.95 -2.97 -0.09
N LEU A 179 6.60 -1.82 -0.24
CA LEU A 179 6.38 -0.66 0.62
C LEU A 179 4.93 -0.17 0.55
N TYR A 180 4.35 -0.06 -0.65
CA TYR A 180 2.93 0.27 -0.84
C TYR A 180 2.02 -0.75 -0.14
N THR A 181 2.30 -2.04 -0.31
CA THR A 181 1.51 -3.11 0.30
C THR A 181 1.62 -3.09 1.83
N LEU A 182 2.82 -2.99 2.39
CA LEU A 182 3.04 -2.93 3.84
C LEU A 182 2.37 -1.70 4.47
N THR A 183 2.43 -0.55 3.78
CA THR A 183 1.77 0.69 4.21
C THR A 183 0.25 0.54 4.35
N LEU A 184 -0.38 -0.38 3.60
CA LEU A 184 -1.84 -0.56 3.59
C LEU A 184 -2.35 -1.85 4.27
N THR A 185 -1.49 -2.86 4.45
CA THR A 185 -1.85 -4.17 5.02
C THR A 185 -1.64 -4.24 6.52
N ALA A 186 -0.56 -3.66 7.01
CA ALA A 186 -0.40 -3.51 8.44
C ALA A 186 -1.51 -2.56 8.88
N GLY A 187 -2.32 -2.96 9.85
CA GLY A 187 -3.03 -2.00 10.71
C GLY A 187 -2.06 -1.12 11.51
N ALA A 188 -0.90 -0.79 10.94
CA ALA A 188 0.02 0.23 11.38
C ALA A 188 -0.82 1.48 11.59
N GLU A 189 -0.88 1.93 12.84
CA GLU A 189 -1.46 3.19 13.24
C GLU A 189 -1.13 4.22 12.14
N ALA A 190 -2.16 4.68 11.42
CA ALA A 190 -2.01 5.33 10.12
C ALA A 190 -0.77 6.24 10.05
N GLY A 191 0.26 5.81 9.30
CA GLY A 191 1.51 6.55 9.15
C GLY A 191 2.70 6.07 9.99
N THR A 192 2.71 4.86 10.56
CA THR A 192 3.95 4.28 11.11
C THR A 192 4.99 4.05 9.98
N PRO A 193 6.23 4.55 10.12
CA PRO A 193 7.31 4.22 9.20
C PRO A 193 7.63 2.72 9.19
N VAL A 194 8.06 2.20 8.04
CA VAL A 194 8.50 0.81 7.83
C VAL A 194 10.01 0.72 8.03
N PRO A 195 10.52 -0.18 8.88
CA PRO A 195 11.96 -0.44 8.97
C PRO A 195 12.52 -1.03 7.68
N LEU A 196 13.69 -0.57 7.24
CA LEU A 196 14.33 -1.12 6.04
C LEU A 196 14.61 -2.63 6.12
N PRO A 197 15.07 -3.21 7.26
CA PRO A 197 15.22 -4.67 7.37
C PRO A 197 13.92 -5.43 7.15
N ALA A 198 12.79 -4.88 7.61
CA ALA A 198 11.48 -5.48 7.43
C ALA A 198 11.05 -5.43 5.95
N LEU A 199 11.34 -4.32 5.25
CA LEU A 199 11.08 -4.19 3.82
C LEU A 199 11.98 -5.13 3.01
N ALA A 200 13.29 -5.14 3.25
CA ALA A 200 14.25 -6.04 2.60
C ALA A 200 13.88 -7.52 2.79
N ALA A 201 13.45 -7.92 3.99
CA ALA A 201 12.99 -9.28 4.26
C ALA A 201 11.79 -9.71 3.40
N THR A 202 10.93 -8.78 2.97
CA THR A 202 9.81 -9.11 2.05
C THR A 202 10.25 -9.47 0.64
N MET A 203 11.50 -9.15 0.29
CA MET A 203 12.08 -9.37 -1.04
C MET A 203 12.81 -10.71 -1.12
N VAL A 204 13.00 -11.38 0.02
CA VAL A 204 13.53 -12.74 0.09
C VAL A 204 12.48 -13.71 -0.42
N ALA A 205 12.76 -14.40 -1.53
CA ALA A 205 11.89 -15.43 -2.06
C ALA A 205 11.88 -16.65 -1.13
N SER A 206 10.87 -16.80 -0.26
CA SER A 206 10.68 -18.01 0.54
C SER A 206 9.23 -18.28 0.90
N ASP A 207 8.62 -19.28 0.26
CA ASP A 207 7.32 -19.86 0.62
C ASP A 207 7.41 -20.81 1.85
N GLU A 208 8.61 -21.00 2.42
CA GLU A 208 8.82 -21.91 3.56
C GLU A 208 8.61 -21.21 4.92
N PRO A 209 7.95 -21.86 5.88
CA PRO A 209 7.78 -21.31 7.22
C PRO A 209 9.13 -21.08 7.89
N MET A 210 9.39 -19.83 8.29
CA MET A 210 10.64 -19.39 8.90
C MET A 210 11.12 -20.30 10.03
N GLY A 211 12.26 -20.96 9.81
CA GLY A 211 13.21 -21.31 10.85
C GLY A 211 14.08 -20.10 11.22
N GLU A 212 15.21 -20.32 11.90
CA GLU A 212 16.25 -19.28 11.99
C GLU A 212 16.75 -18.95 10.56
N PRO A 213 16.85 -17.66 10.17
CA PRO A 213 17.39 -17.28 8.87
C PRO A 213 18.80 -17.86 8.69
N SER A 214 19.13 -18.35 7.49
CA SER A 214 20.51 -18.71 7.19
C SER A 214 21.38 -17.46 7.08
N ASP A 215 22.69 -17.61 7.30
CA ASP A 215 23.66 -16.51 7.15
C ASP A 215 23.55 -15.85 5.77
N GLU A 216 23.33 -16.63 4.71
CA GLU A 216 23.10 -16.15 3.33
C GLU A 216 21.87 -15.22 3.21
N VAL A 217 20.79 -15.49 3.96
CA VAL A 217 19.60 -14.65 3.94
C VAL A 217 19.85 -13.36 4.72
N LEU A 218 20.61 -13.41 5.81
CA LEU A 218 20.98 -12.23 6.59
C LEU A 218 21.89 -11.29 5.79
N GLU A 219 22.88 -11.84 5.08
CA GLU A 219 23.74 -11.09 4.16
C GLU A 219 22.93 -10.40 3.07
N PHE A 220 22.03 -11.14 2.39
CA PHE A 220 21.15 -10.57 1.37
C PHE A 220 20.26 -9.44 1.91
N VAL A 221 19.68 -9.62 3.12
CA VAL A 221 18.84 -8.60 3.74
C VAL A 221 19.66 -7.34 4.08
N SER A 222 20.89 -7.51 4.55
CA SER A 222 21.81 -6.40 4.85
C SER A 222 22.19 -5.63 3.58
N ASP A 223 22.58 -6.34 2.51
CA ASP A 223 22.94 -5.70 1.23
C ASP A 223 21.74 -4.97 0.61
N THR A 224 20.56 -5.61 0.64
CA THR A 224 19.32 -4.99 0.15
C THR A 224 18.96 -3.77 0.98
N MET A 225 19.13 -3.82 2.31
CA MET A 225 18.89 -2.67 3.19
C MET A 225 19.75 -1.46 2.82
N MET A 226 21.03 -1.66 2.51
CA MET A 226 21.91 -0.57 2.09
C MET A 226 21.48 0.04 0.76
N ARG A 227 21.11 -0.78 -0.22
CA ARG A 227 20.56 -0.29 -1.50
C ARG A 227 19.26 0.49 -1.32
N LEU A 228 18.39 0.03 -0.42
CA LEU A 228 17.17 0.75 -0.05
C LEU A 228 17.47 2.12 0.60
N ASP A 229 18.52 2.22 1.41
CA ASP A 229 18.96 3.50 2.00
C ASP A 229 19.28 4.51 0.90
N ASP A 230 20.07 4.11 -0.10
CA ASP A 230 20.45 4.97 -1.23
C ASP A 230 19.23 5.38 -2.07
N TYR A 231 18.37 4.42 -2.43
CA TYR A 231 17.15 4.72 -3.19
C TYR A 231 16.27 5.74 -2.48
N PHE A 232 16.04 5.58 -1.17
CA PHE A 232 15.13 6.46 -0.45
C PHE A 232 15.73 7.84 -0.14
N ARG A 233 17.06 7.97 -0.07
CA ARG A 233 17.73 9.28 -0.09
C ARG A 233 17.47 10.02 -1.39
N ALA A 234 17.54 9.33 -2.53
CA ALA A 234 17.24 9.92 -3.84
C ALA A 234 15.74 10.27 -3.99
N LEU A 235 14.84 9.47 -3.43
CA LEU A 235 13.39 9.65 -3.59
C LEU A 235 12.74 10.62 -2.58
N GLU A 236 13.41 10.95 -1.49
CA GLU A 236 12.91 11.91 -0.48
C GLU A 236 12.77 13.35 -1.04
N PRO A 237 13.75 13.94 -1.76
CA PRO A 237 13.65 15.31 -2.28
C PRO A 237 12.49 15.56 -3.25
N VAL A 238 12.09 14.54 -4.02
CA VAL A 238 10.91 14.60 -4.89
C VAL A 238 9.61 14.35 -4.12
N GLY A 239 9.68 13.97 -2.85
CA GLY A 239 8.53 13.84 -1.95
C GLY A 239 7.76 12.54 -2.10
N LEU A 240 8.35 11.50 -2.69
CA LEU A 240 7.72 10.17 -2.75
C LEU A 240 7.63 9.55 -1.35
N VAL A 241 8.69 9.71 -0.56
CA VAL A 241 8.83 9.18 0.80
C VAL A 241 9.23 10.28 1.78
N GLU A 242 8.91 10.07 3.05
CA GLU A 242 9.69 10.61 4.17
C GLU A 242 10.67 9.53 4.61
N PHE A 243 11.94 9.91 4.78
CA PHE A 243 13.01 8.96 4.99
C PHE A 243 13.85 9.29 6.22
N TRP A 244 14.22 8.26 6.97
CA TRP A 244 15.18 8.31 8.06
C TRP A 244 16.30 7.33 7.73
N PRO A 245 17.51 7.82 7.42
CA PRO A 245 18.60 6.95 6.95
C PRO A 245 19.13 5.99 8.01
N VAL A 246 19.86 4.98 7.56
CA VAL A 246 20.69 4.11 8.38
C VAL A 246 21.72 4.95 9.15
N ASP A 247 21.91 4.62 10.42
CA ASP A 247 22.91 5.25 11.28
C ASP A 247 24.33 4.93 10.80
N GLU A 248 25.11 5.95 10.44
CA GLU A 248 26.49 5.80 9.96
C GLU A 248 27.40 5.11 10.99
N GLU A 249 27.12 5.23 12.29
CA GLU A 249 27.90 4.52 13.32
C GLU A 249 27.70 3.00 13.23
N LEU A 250 26.54 2.55 12.75
CA LEU A 250 26.25 1.13 12.52
C LEU A 250 27.02 0.59 11.30
N MET A 251 27.32 1.46 10.33
CA MET A 251 28.18 1.13 9.19
C MET A 251 29.66 1.07 9.56
N ALA A 252 30.10 1.87 10.52
CA ALA A 252 31.50 1.91 10.96
C ALA A 252 31.95 0.64 11.73
N ASP A 253 31.00 -0.08 12.35
CA ASP A 253 31.25 -1.33 13.08
C ASP A 253 31.14 -2.59 12.18
N ALA A 254 30.73 -2.46 10.91
CA ALA A 254 30.55 -3.58 9.97
C ALA A 254 31.85 -4.30 9.55
N ASP A 255 33.02 -3.73 9.90
CA ASP A 255 34.33 -4.39 9.77
C ASP A 255 34.56 -5.47 10.85
N GLU A 256 33.72 -5.56 11.88
CA GLU A 256 33.64 -6.68 12.82
C GLU A 256 32.44 -7.57 12.45
N GLU A 257 32.59 -8.91 12.53
CA GLU A 257 31.52 -9.88 12.19
C GLU A 257 30.16 -9.42 12.75
N PRO A 258 29.12 -9.23 11.92
CA PRO A 258 27.84 -8.75 12.39
C PRO A 258 27.26 -9.77 13.38
N GLY A 259 27.24 -9.39 14.66
CA GLY A 259 26.44 -10.09 15.65
C GLY A 259 24.96 -9.91 15.28
N ALA A 260 24.14 -10.94 15.48
CA ALA A 260 22.70 -10.78 15.40
C ALA A 260 22.28 -9.58 16.27
N PRO A 261 21.36 -8.72 15.78
CA PRO A 261 20.94 -7.53 16.51
C PRO A 261 20.55 -7.93 17.93
N GLU A 262 21.13 -7.27 18.95
CA GLU A 262 20.74 -7.58 20.32
C GLU A 262 19.24 -7.23 20.47
N PRO A 263 18.45 -8.04 21.19
CA PRO A 263 16.99 -7.85 21.29
C PRO A 263 16.56 -6.51 21.96
N GLU A 264 17.51 -5.67 22.37
CA GLU A 264 17.30 -4.32 22.89
C GLU A 264 17.79 -3.20 21.94
N GLU A 265 18.33 -3.52 20.75
CA GLU A 265 18.74 -2.51 19.77
C GLU A 265 17.55 -1.79 19.15
N ASP A 266 17.68 -0.46 19.05
CA ASP A 266 16.65 0.39 18.50
C ASP A 266 16.57 0.21 16.98
N ILE A 267 15.50 -0.46 16.52
CA ILE A 267 15.25 -0.78 15.10
C ILE A 267 15.34 0.48 14.21
N SER A 268 15.07 1.67 14.76
CA SER A 268 15.18 2.92 14.00
C SER A 268 16.59 3.26 13.52
N ARG A 269 17.64 2.64 14.08
CA ARG A 269 19.03 2.82 13.62
C ARG A 269 19.31 2.16 12.27
N TYR A 270 18.48 1.20 11.87
CA TYR A 270 18.59 0.50 10.59
C TYR A 270 17.82 1.18 9.45
N GLY A 271 17.45 2.45 9.63
CA GLY A 271 16.69 3.22 8.67
C GLY A 271 15.19 2.90 8.68
N MET A 272 14.40 3.94 8.39
CA MET A 272 12.94 3.88 8.35
C MET A 272 12.43 4.66 7.14
N VAL A 273 11.39 4.15 6.49
CA VAL A 273 10.78 4.80 5.34
C VAL A 273 9.26 4.88 5.47
N ARG A 274 8.68 5.98 5.00
CA ARG A 274 7.22 6.17 5.00
C ARG A 274 6.75 6.79 3.69
N LEU A 275 5.74 6.20 3.05
CA LEU A 275 5.10 6.84 1.90
C LEU A 275 4.37 8.12 2.29
N THR A 276 4.64 9.19 1.54
CA THR A 276 3.85 10.42 1.64
C THR A 276 2.47 10.24 1.01
N ALA A 277 1.60 11.25 1.13
CA ALA A 277 0.34 11.26 0.39
C ALA A 277 0.56 11.25 -1.14
N LEU A 278 1.58 11.97 -1.62
CA LEU A 278 2.01 11.97 -3.01
C LEU A 278 2.53 10.61 -3.44
N GLY A 279 3.40 9.98 -2.65
CA GLY A 279 3.93 8.66 -2.96
C GLY A 279 2.84 7.60 -3.06
N ARG A 280 1.86 7.60 -2.15
CA ARG A 280 0.70 6.71 -2.26
C ARG A 280 -0.11 6.95 -3.53
N HIS A 281 -0.27 8.21 -3.95
CA HIS A 281 -0.98 8.54 -5.19
C HIS A 281 -0.23 8.04 -6.42
N ALA A 282 1.05 8.38 -6.54
CA ALA A 282 1.89 8.02 -7.68
C ALA A 282 2.05 6.51 -7.84
N LEU A 283 2.41 5.81 -6.76
CA LEU A 283 2.58 4.36 -6.79
C LEU A 283 1.28 3.65 -7.13
N ARG A 284 0.13 4.14 -6.66
CA ARG A 284 -1.17 3.58 -7.04
C ARG A 284 -1.41 3.70 -8.56
N LEU A 285 -1.11 4.85 -9.17
CA LEU A 285 -1.26 5.04 -10.61
C LEU A 285 -0.35 4.07 -11.38
N ARG A 286 0.94 4.02 -11.03
CA ARG A 286 1.92 3.09 -11.62
C ARG A 286 1.49 1.62 -11.48
N LEU A 287 1.07 1.20 -10.28
CA LEU A 287 0.61 -0.17 -10.04
C LEU A 287 -0.64 -0.50 -10.85
N ALA A 288 -1.58 0.44 -10.98
CA ALA A 288 -2.76 0.26 -11.82
C ALA A 288 -2.40 0.13 -13.31
N GLU A 289 -1.43 0.90 -13.80
CA GLU A 289 -0.90 0.81 -15.16
C GLU A 289 -0.17 -0.51 -15.42
N ALA A 290 0.54 -1.04 -14.41
CA ALA A 290 1.14 -2.37 -14.43
C ALA A 290 0.10 -3.52 -14.33
N GLY A 291 -1.18 -3.20 -14.19
CA GLY A 291 -2.28 -4.16 -14.22
C GLY A 291 -2.70 -4.72 -12.86
N TYR A 292 -2.21 -4.16 -11.75
CA TYR A 292 -2.69 -4.47 -10.40
C TYR A 292 -4.08 -3.87 -10.17
N GLU A 293 -4.95 -4.58 -9.44
CA GLU A 293 -6.16 -3.97 -8.90
C GLU A 293 -5.77 -3.11 -7.68
N ALA A 294 -5.75 -1.78 -7.85
CA ALA A 294 -5.41 -0.80 -6.82
C ALA A 294 -6.63 0.05 -6.40
N PRO A 295 -7.56 -0.51 -5.60
CA PRO A 295 -8.82 0.14 -5.26
C PRO A 295 -8.65 1.43 -4.44
N VAL A 296 -9.57 2.38 -4.63
CA VAL A 296 -9.66 3.59 -3.80
C VAL A 296 -10.88 3.52 -2.92
N VAL A 297 -10.71 3.89 -1.65
CA VAL A 297 -11.85 4.06 -0.74
C VAL A 297 -12.79 5.14 -1.29
N GLY A 298 -14.05 4.76 -1.53
CA GLY A 298 -15.09 5.59 -2.14
C GLY A 298 -15.46 5.17 -3.56
N ASP A 299 -14.69 4.31 -4.22
CA ASP A 299 -14.99 3.82 -5.59
C ASP A 299 -16.32 3.06 -5.65
N LEU A 300 -16.76 2.47 -4.53
CA LEU A 300 -18.02 1.74 -4.45
C LEU A 300 -19.20 2.64 -4.04
N ALA A 301 -18.98 3.90 -3.64
CA ALA A 301 -20.02 4.78 -3.09
C ALA A 301 -21.24 4.95 -4.02
N ALA A 302 -20.98 5.01 -5.33
CA ALA A 302 -22.03 5.15 -6.36
C ALA A 302 -22.63 3.80 -6.84
N LYS A 303 -22.12 2.66 -6.37
CA LYS A 303 -22.53 1.32 -6.81
C LYS A 303 -23.78 0.82 -6.06
N GLY A 304 -24.28 -0.34 -6.47
CA GLY A 304 -25.34 -1.07 -5.77
C GLY A 304 -24.83 -1.73 -4.48
N ALA A 305 -25.75 -2.10 -3.59
CA ALA A 305 -25.39 -2.76 -2.32
C ALA A 305 -24.76 -4.14 -2.52
N ASP A 306 -25.12 -4.85 -3.59
CA ASP A 306 -24.49 -6.11 -4.02
C ASP A 306 -23.02 -5.91 -4.33
N ALA A 307 -22.71 -4.98 -5.23
CA ALA A 307 -21.33 -4.65 -5.60
C ALA A 307 -20.53 -4.08 -4.42
N LEU A 308 -21.16 -3.33 -3.52
CA LEU A 308 -20.54 -2.84 -2.29
C LEU A 308 -20.12 -4.01 -1.38
N LEU A 309 -21.06 -4.89 -1.02
CA LEU A 309 -20.81 -5.95 -0.04
C LEU A 309 -19.82 -6.99 -0.55
N ASP A 310 -19.86 -7.34 -1.84
CA ASP A 310 -18.86 -8.21 -2.46
C ASP A 310 -17.51 -7.50 -2.59
N GLY A 311 -17.50 -6.22 -2.96
CA GLY A 311 -16.26 -5.44 -3.18
C GLY A 311 -15.44 -5.22 -1.91
N ILE A 312 -16.08 -5.05 -0.75
CA ILE A 312 -15.39 -4.84 0.54
C ILE A 312 -15.07 -6.14 1.28
N ALA A 313 -15.32 -7.31 0.68
CA ALA A 313 -15.11 -8.61 1.32
C ALA A 313 -13.67 -8.75 1.86
N GLY A 314 -12.68 -8.44 1.01
CA GLY A 314 -11.25 -8.51 1.34
C GLY A 314 -10.64 -7.22 1.89
N TYR A 315 -11.44 -6.20 2.20
CA TYR A 315 -10.91 -4.93 2.70
C TYR A 315 -10.53 -5.03 4.19
N PRO A 316 -9.49 -4.31 4.64
CA PRO A 316 -9.17 -4.20 6.05
C PRO A 316 -10.30 -3.48 6.81
N PRO A 317 -10.50 -3.75 8.12
CA PRO A 317 -11.66 -3.25 8.88
C PRO A 317 -11.89 -1.74 8.81
N GLU A 318 -10.82 -0.94 8.81
CA GLU A 318 -10.94 0.52 8.70
C GLU A 318 -11.41 0.97 7.31
N ALA A 319 -10.92 0.33 6.24
CA ALA A 319 -11.37 0.63 4.88
C ALA A 319 -12.81 0.18 4.65
N VAL A 320 -13.22 -0.97 5.22
CA VAL A 320 -14.62 -1.43 5.22
C VAL A 320 -15.52 -0.36 5.84
N ARG A 321 -15.20 0.13 7.04
CA ARG A 321 -16.01 1.15 7.72
C ARG A 321 -16.14 2.42 6.88
N ASP A 322 -15.05 2.89 6.30
CA ASP A 322 -15.05 4.09 5.48
C ASP A 322 -15.84 3.93 4.19
N GLU A 323 -15.71 2.80 3.49
CA GLU A 323 -16.46 2.51 2.28
C GLU A 323 -17.96 2.45 2.55
N LEU A 324 -18.35 1.80 3.65
CA LEU A 324 -19.75 1.73 4.08
C LEU A 324 -20.30 3.13 4.41
N ALA A 325 -19.52 3.96 5.11
CA ALA A 325 -19.89 5.33 5.42
C ALA A 325 -20.04 6.18 4.13
N ALA A 326 -19.10 6.05 3.20
CA ALA A 326 -19.13 6.74 1.91
C ALA A 326 -20.33 6.31 1.06
N TRP A 327 -20.65 5.02 1.02
CA TRP A 327 -21.82 4.50 0.30
C TRP A 327 -23.14 4.96 0.92
N LEU A 328 -23.24 5.03 2.25
CA LEU A 328 -24.43 5.52 2.95
C LEU A 328 -24.61 7.03 2.82
N ALA A 329 -23.54 7.78 2.57
CA ALA A 329 -23.58 9.24 2.48
C ALA A 329 -24.57 9.71 1.40
N GLY A 330 -25.54 10.53 1.80
CA GLY A 330 -26.57 11.07 0.90
C GLY A 330 -27.70 10.10 0.53
N ARG A 331 -27.73 8.88 1.06
CA ARG A 331 -28.83 7.91 0.86
C ARG A 331 -29.87 7.99 1.98
N GLU A 332 -31.13 7.70 1.66
CA GLU A 332 -32.17 7.56 2.68
C GLU A 332 -32.03 6.24 3.43
N ALA A 333 -31.86 6.32 4.76
CA ALA A 333 -31.61 5.19 5.64
C ALA A 333 -32.55 3.98 5.44
N PRO A 334 -33.89 4.14 5.35
CA PRO A 334 -34.78 2.99 5.15
C PRO A 334 -34.64 2.32 3.78
N ALA A 335 -34.30 3.08 2.73
CA ALA A 335 -34.06 2.52 1.40
C ALA A 335 -32.72 1.77 1.36
N ALA A 336 -31.66 2.42 1.86
CA ALA A 336 -30.33 1.84 1.97
C ALA A 336 -30.34 0.52 2.79
N ALA A 337 -31.05 0.50 3.92
CA ALA A 337 -31.19 -0.71 4.74
C ALA A 337 -31.87 -1.86 3.98
N ARG A 338 -32.90 -1.59 3.17
CA ARG A 338 -33.55 -2.62 2.35
C ARG A 338 -32.63 -3.13 1.25
N ASP A 339 -31.88 -2.26 0.60
CA ASP A 339 -30.91 -2.63 -0.43
C ASP A 339 -29.80 -3.52 0.15
N LEU A 340 -29.25 -3.16 1.32
CA LEU A 340 -28.25 -3.94 2.05
C LEU A 340 -28.79 -5.32 2.47
N LEU A 341 -30.00 -5.37 3.03
CA LEU A 341 -30.64 -6.64 3.39
C LEU A 341 -30.92 -7.51 2.16
N ALA A 342 -31.31 -6.90 1.04
CA ALA A 342 -31.52 -7.64 -0.21
C ALA A 342 -30.21 -8.24 -0.75
N ALA A 343 -29.13 -7.46 -0.74
CA ALA A 343 -27.80 -7.89 -1.19
C ALA A 343 -27.15 -8.96 -0.28
N ALA A 344 -27.50 -8.98 1.01
CA ALA A 344 -26.97 -9.94 1.98
C ALA A 344 -27.55 -11.36 1.86
N ARG A 345 -28.57 -11.58 1.01
CA ARG A 345 -29.13 -12.92 0.81
C ARG A 345 -28.18 -13.82 0.00
N GLY A 346 -28.35 -15.12 0.16
CA GLY A 346 -27.66 -16.12 -0.66
C GLY A 346 -27.09 -17.28 0.15
N ALA A 347 -26.73 -18.33 -0.58
CA ALA A 347 -26.17 -19.57 -0.05
C ALA A 347 -24.83 -19.95 -0.73
N ASP A 348 -24.26 -19.05 -1.54
CA ASP A 348 -22.90 -19.18 -2.05
C ASP A 348 -21.86 -18.99 -0.93
N GLU A 349 -20.61 -19.33 -1.23
CA GLU A 349 -19.49 -19.30 -0.30
C GLU A 349 -19.26 -17.91 0.32
N GLY A 350 -19.52 -16.82 -0.43
CA GLY A 350 -19.36 -15.44 0.05
C GLY A 350 -20.53 -14.91 0.88
N ALA A 351 -21.66 -15.62 0.93
CA ALA A 351 -22.87 -15.13 1.57
C ALA A 351 -22.74 -14.83 3.08
N PRO A 352 -22.03 -15.64 3.90
CA PRO A 352 -21.79 -15.31 5.30
C PRO A 352 -21.06 -13.99 5.48
N LEU A 353 -20.02 -13.74 4.67
CA LEU A 353 -19.25 -12.50 4.73
C LEU A 353 -20.09 -11.29 4.30
N ARG A 354 -20.90 -11.42 3.23
CA ARG A 354 -21.87 -10.36 2.84
C ARG A 354 -22.83 -10.02 3.97
N ARG A 355 -23.32 -11.02 4.71
CA ARG A 355 -24.21 -10.82 5.88
C ARG A 355 -23.51 -10.09 7.03
N LEU A 356 -22.25 -10.43 7.32
CA LEU A 356 -21.43 -9.71 8.30
C LEU A 356 -21.23 -8.25 7.88
N ARG A 357 -20.80 -7.99 6.64
CA ARG A 357 -20.63 -6.64 6.10
C ARG A 357 -21.94 -5.84 6.09
N CYS A 358 -23.06 -6.49 5.81
CA CYS A 358 -24.39 -5.88 5.92
C CYS A 358 -24.72 -5.47 7.36
N GLN A 359 -24.41 -6.30 8.37
CA GLN A 359 -24.57 -5.90 9.76
C GLN A 359 -23.70 -4.71 10.15
N GLU A 360 -22.43 -4.70 9.72
CA GLU A 360 -21.53 -3.56 9.93
C GLU A 360 -22.09 -2.28 9.31
N ALA A 361 -22.62 -2.35 8.09
CA ALA A 361 -23.26 -1.24 7.41
C ALA A 361 -24.51 -0.75 8.17
N LEU A 362 -25.39 -1.67 8.57
CA LEU A 362 -26.59 -1.35 9.35
C LEU A 362 -26.26 -0.79 10.74
N SER A 363 -25.08 -1.07 11.29
CA SER A 363 -24.62 -0.48 12.55
C SER A 363 -24.39 1.03 12.44
N LEU A 364 -24.03 1.53 11.25
CA LEU A 364 -23.84 2.95 10.93
C LEU A 364 -25.15 3.70 10.69
N VAL A 365 -26.26 2.97 10.50
CA VAL A 365 -27.58 3.56 10.27
C VAL A 365 -28.35 3.72 11.59
N GLY A 366 -29.06 4.84 11.71
CA GLY A 366 -29.89 5.16 12.88
C GLY A 366 -31.17 4.32 12.99
N SER A 367 -32.02 4.65 13.98
CA SER A 367 -33.30 3.97 14.25
C SER A 367 -34.29 3.98 13.08
N GLU A 368 -34.08 4.84 12.09
CA GLU A 368 -34.88 4.94 10.87
C GLU A 368 -34.92 3.63 10.07
N ALA A 369 -33.88 2.78 10.21
CA ALA A 369 -33.82 1.47 9.56
C ALA A 369 -34.72 0.40 10.22
N GLU A 370 -35.27 0.64 11.41
CA GLU A 370 -36.03 -0.37 12.18
C GLU A 370 -37.14 -1.03 11.35
N GLY A 371 -37.86 -0.25 10.54
CA GLY A 371 -38.92 -0.78 9.66
C GLY A 371 -38.41 -1.84 8.69
N ALA A 372 -37.26 -1.59 8.06
CA ALA A 372 -36.65 -2.53 7.11
C ALA A 372 -36.19 -3.82 7.81
N LEU A 373 -35.66 -3.74 9.04
CA LEU A 373 -35.26 -4.91 9.81
C LEU A 373 -36.46 -5.75 10.27
N ARG A 374 -37.57 -5.09 10.62
CA ARG A 374 -38.82 -5.79 10.98
C ARG A 374 -39.41 -6.57 9.79
N GLU A 375 -39.23 -6.07 8.56
CA GLU A 375 -39.71 -6.74 7.34
C GLU A 375 -39.06 -8.13 7.10
N VAL A 376 -37.85 -8.37 7.64
CA VAL A 376 -37.09 -9.61 7.44
C VAL A 376 -37.06 -10.53 8.67
N LEU A 377 -37.87 -10.28 9.69
CA LEU A 377 -37.88 -11.11 10.92
C LEU A 377 -38.24 -12.58 10.67
N ASP A 378 -39.04 -12.87 9.65
CA ASP A 378 -39.42 -14.24 9.27
C ASP A 378 -38.50 -14.85 8.21
N ASP A 379 -37.49 -14.10 7.75
CA ASP A 379 -36.49 -14.58 6.79
C ASP A 379 -35.52 -15.55 7.49
N PRO A 380 -35.27 -16.75 6.93
CA PRO A 380 -34.42 -17.76 7.56
C PRO A 380 -32.94 -17.37 7.62
N GLU A 381 -32.47 -16.54 6.68
CA GLU A 381 -31.06 -16.12 6.58
C GLU A 381 -30.83 -14.81 7.35
N LEU A 382 -31.78 -13.87 7.25
CA LEU A 382 -31.61 -12.51 7.80
C LEU A 382 -32.29 -12.30 9.16
N GLY A 383 -33.28 -13.12 9.51
CA GLY A 383 -34.08 -12.93 10.71
C GLY A 383 -33.27 -13.00 12.01
N GLY A 384 -32.17 -13.75 12.03
CA GLY A 384 -31.25 -13.81 13.17
C GLY A 384 -30.53 -12.47 13.37
N LEU A 385 -29.89 -11.98 12.32
CA LEU A 385 -29.16 -10.71 12.31
C LEU A 385 -30.07 -9.52 12.62
N ALA A 386 -31.30 -9.54 12.09
CA ALA A 386 -32.30 -8.51 12.35
C ALA A 386 -32.71 -8.44 13.82
N ARG A 387 -32.88 -9.59 14.48
CA ARG A 387 -33.18 -9.65 15.92
C ARG A 387 -32.03 -9.11 16.76
N VAL A 388 -30.78 -9.43 16.40
CA VAL A 388 -29.59 -8.87 17.08
C VAL A 388 -29.59 -7.35 16.99
N TRP A 389 -29.70 -6.81 15.78
CA TRP A 389 -29.71 -5.35 15.55
C TRP A 389 -30.83 -4.64 16.33
N LEU A 390 -32.05 -5.21 16.32
CA LEU A 390 -33.20 -4.66 17.04
C LEU A 390 -33.02 -4.73 18.56
N ALA A 391 -32.46 -5.83 19.09
CA ALA A 391 -32.23 -6.02 20.51
C ALA A 391 -31.16 -5.05 21.05
N GLU A 392 -30.06 -4.86 20.32
CA GLU A 392 -28.98 -3.92 20.68
C GLU A 392 -29.46 -2.47 20.77
N ARG A 393 -30.48 -2.12 19.98
CA ARG A 393 -31.11 -0.80 19.98
C ARG A 393 -32.30 -0.67 20.94
N GLY A 394 -32.57 -1.71 21.73
CA GLY A 394 -33.64 -1.71 22.71
C GLY A 394 -35.05 -1.65 22.10
N ALA A 395 -35.22 -2.12 20.86
CA ALA A 395 -36.52 -2.17 20.21
C ALA A 395 -37.49 -3.09 20.98
N GLY A 396 -38.72 -2.62 21.15
CA GLY A 396 -39.79 -3.40 21.78
C GLY A 396 -40.40 -4.44 20.84
N ASP A 397 -41.03 -5.46 21.44
CA ASP A 397 -41.83 -6.47 20.73
C ASP A 397 -41.06 -7.32 19.70
N VAL A 398 -39.77 -7.57 19.95
CA VAL A 398 -38.94 -8.46 19.12
C VAL A 398 -39.20 -9.92 19.50
N PRO A 399 -39.68 -10.80 18.59
CA PRO A 399 -39.92 -12.20 18.88
C PRO A 399 -38.61 -12.94 19.22
N ALA A 400 -38.63 -13.80 20.24
CA ALA A 400 -37.49 -14.64 20.59
C ALA A 400 -37.09 -15.54 19.40
N PRO A 401 -35.78 -15.71 19.11
CA PRO A 401 -35.34 -16.57 18.03
C PRO A 401 -35.62 -18.04 18.37
N SER A 402 -35.89 -18.86 17.34
CA SER A 402 -35.92 -20.30 17.51
C SER A 402 -34.51 -20.83 17.79
N GLN A 403 -34.40 -21.99 18.44
CA GLN A 403 -33.11 -22.64 18.66
C GLN A 403 -32.37 -22.92 17.34
N GLU A 404 -33.10 -23.32 16.30
CA GLU A 404 -32.57 -23.56 14.96
C GLU A 404 -31.94 -22.30 14.38
N LEU A 405 -32.62 -21.15 14.47
CA LEU A 405 -32.11 -19.87 13.99
C LEU A 405 -30.85 -19.43 14.75
N VAL A 406 -30.79 -19.66 16.07
CA VAL A 406 -29.60 -19.36 16.86
C VAL A 406 -28.39 -20.16 16.37
N PHE A 407 -28.54 -21.47 16.18
CA PHE A 407 -27.45 -22.29 15.68
C PHE A 407 -27.06 -21.96 14.23
N TRP A 408 -28.05 -21.67 13.38
CA TRP A 408 -27.80 -21.22 12.01
C TRP A 408 -26.97 -19.94 11.99
N LEU A 409 -27.37 -18.93 12.77
CA LEU A 409 -26.66 -17.67 12.90
C LEU A 409 -25.23 -17.88 13.46
N THR A 410 -25.05 -18.74 14.46
CA THR A 410 -23.70 -19.03 15.00
C THR A 410 -22.79 -19.64 13.94
N VAL A 411 -23.29 -20.59 13.12
CA VAL A 411 -22.50 -21.16 12.01
C VAL A 411 -22.16 -20.07 11.00
N ASP A 412 -23.13 -19.23 10.63
CA ASP A 412 -22.95 -18.14 9.67
C ASP A 412 -21.92 -17.11 10.14
N THR A 413 -21.99 -16.68 11.41
CA THR A 413 -21.00 -15.76 12.00
C THR A 413 -19.60 -16.35 11.99
N ILE A 414 -19.41 -17.62 12.37
CA ILE A 414 -18.07 -18.23 12.34
C ILE A 414 -17.55 -18.34 10.90
N ALA A 415 -18.42 -18.70 9.94
CA ALA A 415 -18.04 -18.76 8.52
C ALA A 415 -17.60 -17.38 8.00
N ALA A 416 -18.31 -16.31 8.37
CA ALA A 416 -17.98 -14.94 8.00
C ALA A 416 -16.63 -14.50 8.61
N GLN A 417 -16.38 -14.80 9.88
CA GLN A 417 -15.13 -14.46 10.57
C GLN A 417 -13.93 -15.23 10.01
N LEU A 418 -14.11 -16.50 9.65
CA LEU A 418 -13.10 -17.29 8.93
C LEU A 418 -12.74 -16.66 7.59
N ALA A 419 -13.74 -16.14 6.87
CA ALA A 419 -13.52 -15.49 5.58
C ALA A 419 -12.87 -14.10 5.72
N ALA A 420 -13.16 -13.35 6.80
CA ALA A 420 -12.66 -12.01 7.02
C ALA A 420 -11.23 -11.96 7.59
N GLU A 421 -10.93 -12.79 8.59
CA GLU A 421 -9.70 -12.67 9.40
C GLU A 421 -8.90 -14.00 9.49
N GLY A 422 -9.34 -15.05 8.78
CA GLY A 422 -8.66 -16.33 8.77
C GLY A 422 -8.64 -16.99 10.16
N ASN A 423 -7.44 -17.25 10.70
CA ASN A 423 -7.23 -17.96 11.98
C ASN A 423 -6.78 -17.00 13.11
N SER A 424 -7.41 -15.82 13.19
CA SER A 424 -7.11 -14.75 14.17
C SER A 424 -7.26 -15.21 15.63
N GLU A 425 -6.64 -14.49 16.56
CA GLU A 425 -6.74 -14.79 18.00
C GLU A 425 -8.17 -14.55 18.51
N GLU A 426 -8.82 -13.52 17.98
CA GLU A 426 -10.22 -13.17 18.21
C GLU A 426 -11.14 -14.33 17.84
N LEU A 427 -10.92 -14.94 16.67
CA LEU A 427 -11.69 -16.11 16.25
C LEU A 427 -11.43 -17.32 17.16
N ARG A 428 -10.18 -17.54 17.59
CA ARG A 428 -9.87 -18.62 18.54
C ARG A 428 -10.62 -18.43 19.85
N ALA A 429 -10.62 -17.21 20.40
CA ALA A 429 -11.33 -16.87 21.62
C ALA A 429 -12.86 -17.05 21.45
N LEU A 430 -13.42 -16.66 20.31
CA LEU A 430 -14.84 -16.89 19.99
C LEU A 430 -15.18 -18.38 19.97
N VAL A 431 -14.37 -19.21 19.30
CA VAL A 431 -14.55 -20.66 19.20
C VAL A 431 -14.46 -21.34 20.57
N GLU A 432 -13.50 -20.94 21.40
CA GLU A 432 -13.34 -21.44 22.77
C GLU A 432 -14.55 -21.07 23.64
N GLY A 433 -14.96 -19.79 23.62
CA GLY A 433 -16.10 -19.31 24.39
C GLY A 433 -17.41 -20.02 24.02
N LEU A 434 -17.65 -20.29 22.73
CA LEU A 434 -18.83 -21.01 22.27
C LEU A 434 -18.86 -22.47 22.75
N ALA A 435 -17.72 -23.15 22.72
CA ALA A 435 -17.62 -24.54 23.17
C ALA A 435 -17.83 -24.66 24.69
N ASP A 436 -17.31 -23.72 25.47
CA ASP A 436 -17.42 -23.70 26.93
C ASP A 436 -18.84 -23.37 27.41
N GLN A 437 -19.49 -22.41 26.77
CA GLN A 437 -20.85 -21.99 27.14
C GLN A 437 -21.91 -23.03 26.79
N HIS A 438 -21.65 -23.88 25.79
CA HIS A 438 -22.61 -24.84 25.26
C HIS A 438 -22.02 -26.24 25.10
N SER A 439 -22.03 -27.02 26.19
CA SER A 439 -21.50 -28.41 26.22
C SER A 439 -22.17 -29.39 25.23
N GLY A 440 -23.31 -29.03 24.63
CA GLY A 440 -24.00 -29.77 23.57
C GLY A 440 -23.92 -29.12 22.18
N PHE A 441 -23.12 -28.07 21.99
CA PHE A 441 -23.05 -27.30 20.75
C PHE A 441 -22.78 -28.21 19.55
N PHE A 442 -21.70 -29.00 19.59
CA PHE A 442 -21.32 -29.87 18.48
C PHE A 442 -22.34 -30.96 18.18
N ASP A 443 -23.11 -31.40 19.17
CA ASP A 443 -24.19 -32.36 18.96
C ASP A 443 -25.37 -31.70 18.24
N ALA A 444 -25.66 -30.43 18.47
CA ALA A 444 -26.71 -29.71 17.75
C ALA A 444 -26.24 -29.19 16.38
N ALA A 445 -25.05 -28.57 16.32
CA ALA A 445 -24.53 -27.83 15.17
C ALA A 445 -24.40 -28.67 13.89
N TRP A 446 -23.97 -29.94 13.97
CA TRP A 446 -23.86 -30.79 12.77
C TRP A 446 -25.22 -31.07 12.09
N ARG A 447 -26.34 -30.79 12.79
CA ARG A 447 -27.68 -30.97 12.26
C ARG A 447 -28.25 -29.71 11.59
N VAL A 448 -27.55 -28.58 11.70
CA VAL A 448 -27.95 -27.30 11.09
C VAL A 448 -27.90 -27.43 9.58
N GLU A 449 -28.92 -26.93 8.90
CA GLU A 449 -28.98 -26.86 7.44
C GLU A 449 -28.39 -25.53 6.96
N HIS A 450 -27.06 -25.43 7.03
CA HIS A 450 -26.29 -24.30 6.52
C HIS A 450 -25.17 -24.80 5.58
N PRO A 451 -24.91 -24.15 4.43
CA PRO A 451 -23.85 -24.57 3.50
C PRO A 451 -22.48 -24.76 4.17
N ALA A 452 -22.02 -23.77 4.95
CA ALA A 452 -20.74 -23.77 5.65
C ALA A 452 -20.64 -24.65 6.92
N THR A 453 -21.68 -25.42 7.31
CA THR A 453 -21.66 -26.17 8.59
C THR A 453 -20.46 -27.11 8.71
N ALA A 454 -20.13 -27.84 7.65
CA ALA A 454 -19.01 -28.78 7.66
C ALA A 454 -17.67 -28.06 7.87
N ASP A 455 -17.43 -26.99 7.11
CA ASP A 455 -16.16 -26.25 7.10
C ASP A 455 -15.95 -25.50 8.42
N VAL A 456 -17.01 -24.89 8.97
CA VAL A 456 -16.99 -24.26 10.30
C VAL A 456 -16.61 -25.26 11.39
N LEU A 457 -17.25 -26.44 11.42
CA LEU A 457 -16.96 -27.47 12.43
C LEU A 457 -15.53 -28.02 12.31
N GLU A 458 -15.00 -28.08 11.09
CA GLU A 458 -13.61 -28.47 10.84
C GLU A 458 -12.63 -27.40 11.31
N ALA A 459 -12.88 -26.14 10.97
CA ALA A 459 -12.08 -25.01 11.41
C ALA A 459 -12.08 -24.88 12.93
N MET A 460 -13.23 -25.02 13.59
CA MET A 460 -13.30 -25.10 15.06
C MET A 460 -12.44 -26.25 15.61
N GLY A 461 -12.46 -27.41 14.95
CA GLY A 461 -11.61 -28.55 15.30
C GLY A 461 -10.12 -28.29 15.11
N ARG A 462 -9.73 -27.40 14.18
CA ARG A 462 -8.35 -26.97 13.96
C ARG A 462 -7.90 -25.94 15.02
N LEU A 463 -8.78 -25.00 15.35
CA LEU A 463 -8.48 -23.83 16.18
C LEU A 463 -8.55 -24.10 17.70
N HIS A 464 -9.39 -25.03 18.14
CA HIS A 464 -9.68 -25.20 19.57
C HIS A 464 -8.45 -25.74 20.35
N PRO A 465 -8.06 -25.11 21.48
CA PRO A 465 -6.86 -25.50 22.24
C PRO A 465 -7.00 -26.87 22.94
N ASP A 466 -8.19 -27.21 23.46
CA ASP A 466 -8.46 -28.55 24.01
C ASP A 466 -8.60 -29.62 22.91
N ARG A 467 -7.65 -30.56 22.88
CA ARG A 467 -7.62 -31.72 21.98
C ARG A 467 -8.88 -32.59 22.03
N LYS A 468 -9.56 -32.69 23.17
CA LYS A 468 -10.81 -33.46 23.31
C LYS A 468 -11.94 -32.78 22.57
N VAL A 469 -12.11 -31.47 22.79
CA VAL A 469 -13.13 -30.66 22.12
C VAL A 469 -12.87 -30.62 20.63
N ALA A 470 -11.62 -30.37 20.22
CA ALA A 470 -11.19 -30.43 18.82
C ALA A 470 -11.56 -31.77 18.14
N LYS A 471 -11.38 -32.91 18.84
CA LYS A 471 -11.78 -34.22 18.32
C LYS A 471 -13.30 -34.38 18.19
N VAL A 472 -14.09 -33.80 19.08
CA VAL A 472 -15.56 -33.80 18.99
C VAL A 472 -16.02 -32.94 17.80
N ALA A 473 -15.44 -31.77 17.61
CA ALA A 473 -15.70 -30.88 16.48
C ALA A 473 -15.41 -31.56 15.13
N ARG A 474 -14.23 -32.18 14.96
CA ARG A 474 -13.90 -32.93 13.74
C ARG A 474 -14.85 -34.10 13.45
N LYS A 475 -15.32 -34.78 14.49
CA LYS A 475 -16.35 -35.83 14.33
C LYS A 475 -17.70 -35.25 13.89
N ALA A 476 -18.07 -34.08 14.41
CA ALA A 476 -19.27 -33.36 14.02
C ALA A 476 -19.17 -32.90 12.56
N ALA A 477 -18.02 -32.37 12.14
CA ALA A 477 -17.73 -32.01 10.75
C ALA A 477 -17.91 -33.21 9.80
N PHE A 478 -17.34 -34.38 10.13
CA PHE A 478 -17.52 -35.60 9.35
C PHE A 478 -19.00 -36.02 9.20
N LYS A 479 -19.79 -35.90 10.27
CA LYS A 479 -21.24 -36.18 10.22
C LYS A 479 -21.98 -35.17 9.34
N ALA A 480 -21.60 -33.89 9.38
CA ALA A 480 -22.20 -32.84 8.56
C ALA A 480 -21.94 -33.10 7.06
N ARG A 481 -20.68 -33.36 6.68
CA ARG A 481 -20.28 -33.74 5.30
C ARG A 481 -21.07 -34.95 4.78
N SER A 482 -21.12 -36.01 5.59
CA SER A 482 -21.87 -37.24 5.27
C SER A 482 -23.37 -36.97 5.02
N ARG A 483 -23.95 -35.98 5.69
CA ARG A 483 -25.36 -35.56 5.49
C ARG A 483 -25.53 -34.70 4.23
N GLN A 484 -24.58 -33.81 3.97
CA GLN A 484 -24.59 -32.93 2.79
C GLN A 484 -24.27 -33.69 1.49
N GLY A 485 -23.71 -34.91 1.58
CA GLY A 485 -23.35 -35.73 0.42
C GLY A 485 -22.03 -35.32 -0.22
N VAL A 486 -21.14 -34.68 0.57
CA VAL A 486 -19.82 -34.18 0.18
C VAL A 486 -18.72 -34.96 0.89
#